data_AF-A0A4R5MFR8-F1
#
_entry.id   AF-A0A4R5MFR8-F1
#
_cell.length_a   1.000
_cell.length_b   1.000
_cell.length_c   1.000
_cell.angle_alpha   90.00
_cell.angle_beta   90.00
_cell.angle_gamma   90.00
#
_symmetry.space_group_name_H-M   'P 1'
#
loop_
_entity.id
_entity.type
_entity.pdbx_description
1 polymer ?
#
loop_
_entity_poly.entity_id
_entity_poly.type
_entity_poly.pdbx_seq_one_letter_code
_entity_poly.pdbx_strand_id
1 'polypeptide(L)'
;MVLKLDSRLKAQFEHDAWQRDEVSDTDIHYSRLSGMAPCDVDVLCDFTREEALLLVIRCPKRPARYFQGKAEPKPLHIKDKSDPSTGIVTTATGAQYVSDYDLMCVWRFLGGRDYEKVFFSAPDQRLPKILTPEAQSLLDKVQWRLQAEFQHGAQDDYLSPKNPGVQMKTELGHLIDRFMVFNIGNPEYVCNGAELKQVYDSLLGKSAWPYDEGGRHHAART
;
A
#
# COMPACT_ATOMS: atom_id res chain seq x y z
N MET A 1 4.58 13.30 25.17
CA MET A 1 4.56 11.95 25.77
C MET A 1 4.18 10.99 24.66
N VAL A 2 5.07 10.07 24.25
CA VAL A 2 4.76 9.11 23.17
C VAL A 2 3.73 8.12 23.70
N LEU A 3 2.53 8.12 23.14
CA LEU A 3 1.47 7.19 23.52
C LEU A 3 1.84 5.80 22.99
N LYS A 4 2.52 5.00 23.83
CA LYS A 4 2.70 3.58 23.52
C LYS A 4 1.32 2.93 23.42
N LEU A 5 1.07 2.22 22.32
CA LEU A 5 -0.11 1.37 22.17
C LEU A 5 -0.28 0.45 23.39
N ASP A 6 -1.48 0.45 23.96
CA ASP A 6 -1.83 -0.40 25.09
C ASP A 6 -1.60 -1.87 24.74
N SER A 7 -0.83 -2.56 25.59
CA SER A 7 -0.63 -4.01 25.54
C SER A 7 -1.92 -4.81 25.43
N ARG A 8 -3.01 -4.34 26.07
CA ARG A 8 -4.34 -4.98 26.00
C ARG A 8 -4.94 -4.90 24.62
N LEU A 9 -4.82 -3.74 23.94
CA LEU A 9 -5.31 -3.56 22.59
C LEU A 9 -4.60 -4.49 21.61
N LYS A 10 -3.27 -4.65 21.75
CA LYS A 10 -2.50 -5.59 20.94
C LYS A 10 -2.95 -7.03 21.16
N ALA A 11 -3.07 -7.45 22.41
CA ALA A 11 -3.49 -8.80 22.75
C ALA A 11 -4.92 -9.09 22.26
N GLN A 12 -5.84 -8.15 22.44
CA GLN A 12 -7.22 -8.28 21.95
C GLN A 12 -7.26 -8.40 20.43
N PHE A 13 -6.52 -7.55 19.71
CA PHE A 13 -6.48 -7.64 18.26
C PHE A 13 -5.91 -8.98 17.76
N GLU A 14 -4.82 -9.45 18.36
CA GLU A 14 -4.23 -10.75 17.96
C GLU A 14 -5.20 -11.89 18.26
N HIS A 15 -5.89 -11.84 19.41
CA HIS A 15 -6.94 -12.80 19.74
C HIS A 15 -8.09 -12.73 18.72
N ASP A 16 -8.66 -11.56 18.46
CA ASP A 16 -9.77 -11.37 17.52
C ASP A 16 -9.40 -11.81 16.10
N ALA A 17 -8.18 -11.48 15.64
CA ALA A 17 -7.69 -11.88 14.33
C ALA A 17 -7.51 -13.40 14.23
N TRP A 18 -7.01 -14.04 15.29
CA TRP A 18 -6.84 -15.50 15.36
C TRP A 18 -8.16 -16.26 15.52
N GLN A 19 -9.20 -15.62 16.06
CA GLN A 19 -10.53 -16.22 16.20
C GLN A 19 -11.38 -16.08 14.92
N ARG A 20 -10.92 -15.34 13.92
CA ARG A 20 -11.56 -15.29 12.61
C ARG A 20 -11.06 -16.48 11.80
N ASP A 21 -11.90 -17.50 11.64
CA ASP A 21 -11.63 -18.69 10.81
C ASP A 21 -11.26 -18.34 9.35
N GLU A 22 -11.54 -17.11 8.92
CA GLU A 22 -11.32 -16.60 7.56
C GLU A 22 -9.90 -16.05 7.33
N VAL A 23 -9.03 -15.96 8.33
CA VAL A 23 -7.70 -15.35 8.19
C VAL A 23 -6.58 -16.34 8.46
N SER A 24 -5.68 -16.53 7.50
CA SER A 24 -4.57 -17.48 7.66
C SER A 24 -3.43 -16.92 8.54
N ASP A 25 -2.62 -17.81 9.12
CA ASP A 25 -1.39 -17.44 9.83
C ASP A 25 -0.43 -16.62 8.96
N THR A 26 -0.41 -16.90 7.65
CA THR A 26 0.39 -16.18 6.66
C THR A 26 -0.07 -14.72 6.54
N ASP A 27 -1.37 -14.46 6.50
CA ASP A 27 -1.91 -13.11 6.39
C ASP A 27 -1.68 -12.31 7.67
N ILE A 28 -1.79 -12.96 8.83
CA ILE A 28 -1.42 -12.37 10.12
C ILE A 28 0.07 -12.01 10.14
N HIS A 29 0.94 -12.89 9.61
CA HIS A 29 2.36 -12.61 9.51
C HIS A 29 2.64 -11.38 8.64
N TYR A 30 2.08 -11.32 7.43
CA TYR A 30 2.25 -10.15 6.56
C TYR A 30 1.65 -8.88 7.13
N SER A 31 0.49 -8.97 7.79
CA SER A 31 -0.11 -7.87 8.53
C SER A 31 0.83 -7.30 9.60
N ARG A 32 1.55 -8.16 10.35
CA ARG A 32 2.54 -7.70 11.35
C ARG A 32 3.73 -6.99 10.70
N LEU A 33 4.15 -7.42 9.51
CA LEU A 33 5.27 -6.82 8.79
C LEU A 33 4.90 -5.47 8.13
N SER A 34 3.76 -5.43 7.45
CA SER A 34 3.31 -4.32 6.62
C SER A 34 2.53 -3.25 7.39
N GLY A 35 1.76 -3.63 8.41
CA GLY A 35 0.78 -2.74 9.03
C GLY A 35 -0.56 -2.68 8.32
N MET A 36 -0.80 -3.55 7.33
CA MET A 36 -2.11 -3.73 6.70
C MET A 36 -3.01 -4.60 7.58
N ALA A 37 -4.33 -4.48 7.42
CA ALA A 37 -5.26 -5.45 8.02
C ALA A 37 -5.00 -6.84 7.44
N PRO A 38 -5.05 -7.91 8.24
CA PRO A 38 -4.81 -9.25 7.72
C PRO A 38 -5.90 -9.70 6.73
N CYS A 39 -7.16 -9.32 6.95
CA CYS A 39 -8.23 -9.55 5.98
C CYS A 39 -7.96 -8.86 4.63
N ASP A 40 -7.37 -7.67 4.64
CA ASP A 40 -7.04 -6.96 3.40
C ASP A 40 -5.87 -7.63 2.67
N VAL A 41 -4.94 -8.25 3.39
CA VAL A 41 -3.87 -9.04 2.76
C VAL A 41 -4.47 -10.22 2.01
N ASP A 42 -5.39 -10.97 2.63
CA ASP A 42 -6.09 -12.09 2.00
C ASP A 42 -6.92 -11.64 0.79
N VAL A 43 -7.73 -10.59 0.94
CA VAL A 43 -8.53 -9.98 -0.14
C VAL A 43 -7.65 -9.57 -1.32
N LEU A 44 -6.48 -8.98 -1.08
CA LEU A 44 -5.56 -8.59 -2.14
C LEU A 44 -4.88 -9.78 -2.80
N CYS A 45 -4.64 -10.88 -2.06
CA CYS A 45 -4.18 -12.11 -2.66
C CYS A 45 -5.23 -12.68 -3.62
N ASP A 46 -6.48 -12.80 -3.18
CA ASP A 46 -7.56 -13.30 -4.02
C ASP A 46 -7.81 -12.40 -5.23
N PHE A 47 -7.91 -11.09 -5.01
CA PHE A 47 -8.14 -10.11 -6.06
C PHE A 47 -7.03 -10.15 -7.14
N THR A 48 -5.76 -10.18 -6.73
CA THR A 48 -4.65 -10.23 -7.70
C THR A 48 -4.58 -11.57 -8.44
N ARG A 49 -5.04 -12.67 -7.83
CA ARG A 49 -5.17 -13.98 -8.49
C ARG A 49 -6.30 -13.98 -9.51
N GLU A 50 -7.47 -13.48 -9.14
CA GLU A 50 -8.69 -13.43 -9.97
C GLU A 50 -8.48 -12.56 -11.22
N GLU A 51 -7.82 -11.41 -11.07
CA GLU A 51 -7.62 -10.44 -12.15
C GLU A 51 -6.24 -10.57 -12.84
N ALA A 52 -5.44 -11.58 -12.46
CA ALA A 52 -4.09 -11.81 -12.95
C ALA A 52 -3.22 -10.54 -12.89
N LEU A 53 -3.07 -9.98 -11.69
CA LEU A 53 -2.38 -8.71 -11.45
C LEU A 53 -1.10 -8.89 -10.64
N LEU A 54 -0.17 -7.97 -10.87
CA LEU A 54 0.90 -7.60 -9.95
C LEU A 54 0.56 -6.23 -9.36
N LEU A 55 0.55 -6.16 -8.03
CA LEU A 55 0.23 -4.96 -7.26
C LEU A 55 1.39 -4.62 -6.33
N VAL A 56 1.78 -3.34 -6.27
CA VAL A 56 2.76 -2.86 -5.30
C VAL A 56 2.12 -1.79 -4.42
N ILE A 57 2.21 -1.96 -3.10
CA ILE A 57 1.65 -1.04 -2.12
C ILE A 57 2.74 -0.60 -1.16
N ARG A 58 2.91 0.70 -0.95
CA ARG A 58 3.72 1.21 0.16
C ARG A 58 2.97 0.99 1.47
N CYS A 59 3.63 0.29 2.37
CA CYS A 59 3.09 -0.11 3.64
C CYS A 59 2.79 1.09 4.55
N PRO A 60 1.65 1.10 5.25
CA PRO A 60 1.39 2.08 6.30
C PRO A 60 2.34 1.88 7.48
N LYS A 61 2.22 2.72 8.52
CA LYS A 61 2.93 2.47 9.78
C LYS A 61 2.41 1.15 10.37
N ARG A 62 3.31 0.25 10.81
CA ARG A 62 2.96 -1.07 11.37
C ARG A 62 1.80 -1.04 12.38
N PRO A 63 1.72 -0.07 13.31
CA PRO A 63 0.64 -0.08 14.27
C PRO A 63 -0.73 0.36 13.71
N ALA A 64 -0.79 0.87 12.47
CA ALA A 64 -2.05 1.18 11.79
C ALA A 64 -2.95 -0.06 11.63
N ARG A 65 -2.39 -1.28 11.52
CA ARG A 65 -3.14 -2.54 11.41
C ARG A 65 -4.21 -2.73 12.47
N TYR A 66 -4.02 -2.16 13.66
CA TYR A 66 -4.98 -2.28 14.76
C TYR A 66 -6.25 -1.45 14.54
N PHE A 67 -6.22 -0.52 13.59
CA PHE A 67 -7.23 0.50 13.36
C PHE A 67 -7.82 0.47 11.93
N GLN A 68 -7.24 -0.30 11.01
CA GLN A 68 -7.82 -0.49 9.67
C GLN A 68 -9.22 -1.10 9.80
N GLY A 69 -10.21 -0.51 9.11
CA GLY A 69 -11.63 -0.84 9.24
C GLY A 69 -12.30 -0.46 10.56
N LYS A 70 -11.59 0.20 11.49
CA LYS A 70 -12.14 0.63 12.81
C LYS A 70 -12.10 2.13 13.01
N ALA A 71 -11.06 2.80 12.51
CA ALA A 71 -10.95 4.24 12.50
C ALA A 71 -11.31 4.79 11.12
N GLU A 72 -11.78 6.04 11.07
CA GLU A 72 -12.11 6.70 9.82
C GLU A 72 -10.85 6.85 8.93
N PRO A 73 -10.97 6.63 7.61
CA PRO A 73 -9.89 6.92 6.69
C PRO A 73 -9.53 8.40 6.74
N LYS A 74 -8.23 8.71 6.77
CA LYS A 74 -7.74 10.08 6.83
C LYS A 74 -8.15 10.87 5.58
N PRO A 75 -8.98 11.92 5.68
CA PRO A 75 -9.38 12.69 4.51
C PRO A 75 -8.22 13.53 3.98
N LEU A 76 -8.19 13.74 2.65
CA LEU A 76 -7.11 14.44 1.93
C LEU A 76 -6.77 15.85 2.45
N HIS A 77 -7.72 16.54 3.09
CA HIS A 77 -7.51 17.88 3.64
C HIS A 77 -6.71 17.87 4.95
N ILE A 78 -6.67 16.75 5.68
CA ILE A 78 -5.84 16.59 6.87
C ILE A 78 -4.41 16.28 6.42
N LYS A 79 -3.47 17.17 6.74
CA LYS A 79 -2.06 17.02 6.34
C LYS A 79 -1.17 16.47 7.45
N ASP A 80 -1.68 16.38 8.68
CA ASP A 80 -0.94 15.84 9.82
C ASP A 80 -0.47 14.41 9.56
N LYS A 81 0.78 14.13 9.94
CA LYS A 81 1.36 12.79 9.81
C LYS A 81 0.88 11.91 10.95
N SER A 82 0.61 10.64 10.65
CA SER A 82 0.23 9.65 11.66
C SER A 82 1.36 9.48 12.68
N ASP A 83 0.99 9.35 13.94
CA ASP A 83 1.95 9.10 15.01
C ASP A 83 2.67 7.75 14.75
N PRO A 84 4.01 7.71 14.71
CA PRO A 84 4.74 6.47 14.44
C PRO A 84 4.47 5.33 15.42
N SER A 85 4.06 5.65 16.65
CA SER A 85 3.82 4.70 17.74
C SER A 85 2.42 4.10 17.73
N THR A 86 1.43 4.78 17.14
CA THR A 86 0.03 4.33 17.11
C THR A 86 -0.47 4.07 15.68
N GLY A 87 0.11 4.71 14.67
CA GLY A 87 -0.33 4.61 13.28
C GLY A 87 -1.57 5.45 12.94
N ILE A 88 -2.08 6.26 13.88
CA ILE A 88 -3.24 7.13 13.68
C ILE A 88 -2.85 8.62 13.75
N VAL A 89 -3.67 9.47 13.14
CA VAL A 89 -3.65 10.92 13.30
C VAL A 89 -4.75 11.30 14.29
N THR A 90 -4.39 12.09 15.31
CA THR A 90 -5.38 12.71 16.21
C THR A 90 -5.38 14.22 15.96
N THR A 91 -6.51 14.77 15.52
CA THR A 91 -6.64 16.21 15.28
C THR A 91 -6.76 16.99 16.60
N ALA A 92 -6.66 18.32 16.53
CA ALA A 92 -6.90 19.20 17.67
C ALA A 92 -8.31 19.05 18.28
N THR A 93 -9.29 18.58 17.49
CA THR A 93 -10.67 18.30 17.95
C THR A 93 -10.82 16.92 18.59
N GLY A 94 -9.76 16.11 18.63
CA GLY A 94 -9.77 14.75 19.15
C GLY A 94 -10.25 13.68 18.16
N ALA A 95 -10.56 14.05 16.91
CA ALA A 95 -10.94 13.08 15.88
C ALA A 95 -9.72 12.23 15.48
N GLN A 96 -9.93 10.92 15.32
CA GLN A 96 -8.89 9.95 15.02
C GLN A 96 -9.07 9.39 13.61
N TYR A 97 -7.97 9.33 12.87
CA TYR A 97 -7.95 8.80 11.51
C TYR A 97 -6.81 7.82 11.31
N VAL A 98 -7.02 6.83 10.45
CA VAL A 98 -5.98 5.90 9.99
C VAL A 98 -5.60 6.22 8.55
N SER A 99 -4.32 6.05 8.20
CA SER A 99 -3.88 6.20 6.82
C SER A 99 -4.36 5.03 5.96
N ASP A 100 -4.73 5.35 4.74
CA ASP A 100 -5.03 4.41 3.67
C ASP A 100 -3.78 3.65 3.21
N TYR A 101 -3.98 2.76 2.24
CA TYR A 101 -2.91 2.07 1.54
C TYR A 101 -2.44 2.89 0.36
N ASP A 102 -1.15 3.19 0.33
CA ASP A 102 -0.54 3.98 -0.73
C ASP A 102 -0.18 3.08 -1.91
N LEU A 103 -1.10 3.00 -2.87
CA LEU A 103 -0.93 2.22 -4.10
C LEU A 103 0.23 2.79 -4.91
N MET A 104 1.24 1.97 -5.20
CA MET A 104 2.41 2.40 -5.97
C MET A 104 2.21 2.18 -7.47
N CYS A 105 1.85 0.95 -7.87
CA CYS A 105 1.61 0.60 -9.28
C CYS A 105 0.73 -0.64 -9.42
N VAL A 106 0.16 -0.82 -10.62
CA VAL A 106 -0.59 -2.00 -11.03
C VAL A 106 -0.11 -2.48 -12.40
N TRP A 107 0.10 -3.79 -12.54
CA TRP A 107 0.46 -4.43 -13.80
C TRP A 107 -0.43 -5.63 -14.03
N ARG A 108 -0.85 -5.85 -15.28
CA ARG A 108 -1.58 -7.04 -15.70
C ARG A 108 -0.62 -8.08 -16.25
N PHE A 109 -0.75 -9.30 -15.78
CA PHE A 109 -0.05 -10.44 -16.34
C PHE A 109 -0.68 -10.88 -17.66
N LEU A 110 0.13 -10.98 -18.71
CA LEU A 110 -0.31 -11.42 -20.05
C LEU A 110 0.05 -12.89 -20.35
N GLY A 111 0.79 -13.55 -19.45
CA GLY A 111 1.30 -14.90 -19.64
C GLY A 111 2.83 -14.95 -19.69
N GLY A 112 3.42 -16.11 -19.38
CA GLY A 112 4.88 -16.28 -19.37
C GLY A 112 5.58 -15.35 -18.37
N ARG A 113 6.31 -14.35 -18.86
CA ARG A 113 6.95 -13.29 -18.07
C ARG A 113 6.48 -11.88 -18.46
N ASP A 114 5.40 -11.81 -19.24
CA ASP A 114 4.96 -10.56 -19.83
C ASP A 114 3.92 -9.90 -18.93
N TYR A 115 4.15 -8.61 -18.69
CA TYR A 115 3.25 -7.73 -17.95
C TYR A 115 2.99 -6.46 -18.75
N GLU A 116 1.77 -5.95 -18.65
CA GLU A 116 1.38 -4.65 -19.18
C GLU A 116 0.99 -3.72 -18.04
N LYS A 117 1.44 -2.47 -18.08
CA LYS A 117 1.13 -1.50 -17.04
C LYS A 117 -0.33 -1.08 -17.12
N VAL A 118 -1.06 -1.17 -16.01
CA VAL A 118 -2.40 -0.61 -15.89
C VAL A 118 -2.29 0.74 -15.20
N PHE A 119 -2.54 1.82 -15.94
CA PHE A 119 -2.42 3.18 -15.40
C PHE A 119 -3.60 3.52 -14.49
N PHE A 120 -3.32 3.56 -13.19
CA PHE A 120 -4.18 4.05 -12.12
C PHE A 120 -3.96 5.54 -11.90
N SER A 121 -4.04 6.33 -12.96
CA SER A 121 -4.05 7.78 -12.89
C SER A 121 -5.06 8.36 -13.87
N ALA A 122 -5.31 9.66 -13.73
CA ALA A 122 -6.22 10.31 -14.65
C ALA A 122 -5.60 10.48 -16.04
N PRO A 123 -6.37 10.24 -17.11
CA PRO A 123 -5.91 10.51 -18.47
C PRO A 123 -5.69 12.02 -18.70
N ASP A 124 -6.45 12.87 -17.99
CA ASP A 124 -6.25 14.32 -17.95
C ASP A 124 -5.73 14.74 -16.56
N GLN A 125 -4.52 15.30 -16.53
CA GLN A 125 -3.90 15.82 -15.30
C GLN A 125 -4.68 16.97 -14.66
N ARG A 126 -5.58 17.63 -15.40
CA ARG A 126 -6.50 18.65 -14.87
C ARG A 126 -7.63 18.03 -14.03
N LEU A 127 -7.91 16.75 -14.25
CA LEU A 127 -8.93 15.97 -13.56
C LEU A 127 -8.30 14.76 -12.86
N PRO A 128 -7.34 14.96 -11.93
CA PRO A 128 -6.49 13.91 -11.37
C PRO A 128 -7.22 12.78 -10.62
N LYS A 129 -8.52 12.97 -10.37
CA LYS A 129 -9.41 12.03 -9.68
C LYS A 129 -10.15 11.07 -10.61
N ILE A 130 -10.20 11.36 -11.91
CA ILE A 130 -10.95 10.53 -12.87
C ILE A 130 -10.02 9.46 -13.40
N LEU A 131 -10.12 8.24 -12.88
CA LEU A 131 -9.32 7.11 -13.37
C LEU A 131 -9.71 6.71 -14.81
N THR A 132 -8.84 5.96 -15.47
CA THR A 132 -9.20 5.27 -16.71
C THR A 132 -10.36 4.29 -16.47
N PRO A 133 -11.21 3.97 -17.47
CA PRO A 133 -12.32 3.04 -17.28
C PRO A 133 -11.88 1.67 -16.74
N GLU A 134 -10.70 1.21 -17.15
CA GLU A 134 -10.11 -0.03 -16.67
C GLU A 134 -9.68 0.07 -15.19
N ALA A 135 -8.94 1.10 -14.82
CA ALA A 135 -8.52 1.30 -13.43
C ALA A 135 -9.73 1.50 -12.50
N GLN A 136 -10.76 2.21 -12.96
CA GLN A 136 -12.01 2.36 -12.20
C GLN A 136 -12.73 1.02 -12.03
N SER A 137 -12.85 0.21 -13.08
CA SER A 137 -13.45 -1.13 -13.01
C SER A 137 -12.71 -2.04 -12.02
N LEU A 138 -11.38 -2.03 -12.04
CA LEU A 138 -10.56 -2.79 -11.08
C LEU A 138 -10.71 -2.27 -9.65
N LEU A 139 -10.73 -0.95 -9.46
CA LEU A 139 -10.94 -0.33 -8.15
C LEU A 139 -12.32 -0.71 -7.59
N ASP A 140 -13.37 -0.62 -8.40
CA ASP A 140 -14.74 -0.98 -8.01
C ASP A 140 -14.86 -2.45 -7.60
N LYS A 141 -14.07 -3.36 -8.21
CA LYS A 141 -14.07 -4.79 -7.84
C LYS A 141 -13.44 -5.07 -6.47
N VAL A 142 -12.43 -4.29 -6.06
CA VAL A 142 -11.68 -4.55 -4.83
C VAL A 142 -12.14 -3.68 -3.65
N GLN A 143 -12.59 -2.45 -3.91
CA GLN A 143 -12.83 -1.45 -2.86
C GLN A 143 -13.81 -1.92 -1.79
N TRP A 144 -14.93 -2.54 -2.18
CA TRP A 144 -15.96 -3.01 -1.24
C TRP A 144 -15.54 -4.24 -0.42
N ARG A 145 -14.45 -4.92 -0.81
CA ARG A 145 -13.88 -6.08 -0.09
C ARG A 145 -12.86 -5.64 0.97
N LEU A 146 -12.27 -4.45 0.83
CA LEU A 146 -11.22 -3.95 1.73
C LEU A 146 -11.81 -3.27 2.97
N GLN A 147 -11.14 -3.45 4.11
CA GLN A 147 -11.35 -2.68 5.33
C GLN A 147 -10.74 -1.29 5.23
N ALA A 148 -9.61 -1.15 4.53
CA ALA A 148 -8.99 0.13 4.22
C ALA A 148 -9.04 0.41 2.71
N GLU A 149 -9.85 1.41 2.38
CA GLU A 149 -10.08 1.90 1.04
C GLU A 149 -8.84 2.54 0.40
N PHE A 150 -8.62 2.34 -0.91
CA PHE A 150 -7.69 3.16 -1.67
C PHE A 150 -8.31 4.54 -1.90
N GLN A 151 -7.63 5.62 -1.51
CA GLN A 151 -8.18 6.99 -1.64
C GLN A 151 -7.67 7.75 -2.86
N HIS A 152 -6.65 7.22 -3.54
CA HIS A 152 -6.06 7.84 -4.71
C HIS A 152 -5.52 6.81 -5.70
N GLY A 153 -5.19 7.28 -6.91
CA GLY A 153 -4.53 6.46 -7.93
C GLY A 153 -3.11 6.04 -7.54
N ALA A 154 -2.46 5.29 -8.42
CA ALA A 154 -1.11 4.78 -8.22
C ALA A 154 -0.06 5.90 -8.22
N GLN A 155 0.78 5.95 -7.18
CA GLN A 155 1.80 6.98 -7.02
C GLN A 155 2.76 7.05 -8.22
N ASP A 156 3.16 5.90 -8.78
CA ASP A 156 4.12 5.81 -9.89
C ASP A 156 3.53 6.37 -11.20
N ASP A 157 2.23 6.61 -11.26
CA ASP A 157 1.57 7.09 -12.48
C ASP A 157 1.47 8.62 -12.54
N TYR A 158 1.79 9.31 -11.45
CA TYR A 158 1.76 10.77 -11.37
C TYR A 158 3.15 11.39 -11.51
N LEU A 159 3.30 12.23 -12.53
CA LEU A 159 4.47 13.09 -12.71
C LEU A 159 4.27 14.40 -11.94
N SER A 160 4.84 14.47 -10.74
CA SER A 160 4.77 15.65 -9.91
C SER A 160 6.11 15.90 -9.21
N PRO A 161 6.59 17.15 -9.13
CA PRO A 161 7.72 17.50 -8.26
C PRO A 161 7.47 17.20 -6.78
N LYS A 162 6.20 16.95 -6.40
CA LYS A 162 5.79 16.58 -5.04
C LYS A 162 5.63 15.06 -4.85
N ASN A 163 5.98 14.24 -5.84
CA ASN A 163 6.02 12.79 -5.67
C ASN A 163 7.04 12.48 -4.56
N PRO A 164 6.66 11.75 -3.49
CA PRO A 164 7.54 11.54 -2.35
C PRO A 164 8.74 10.65 -2.65
N GLY A 165 8.79 10.02 -3.84
CA GLY A 165 9.86 9.09 -4.20
C GLY A 165 9.74 7.79 -3.42
N VAL A 166 10.84 7.06 -3.32
CA VAL A 166 11.00 5.90 -2.44
C VAL A 166 12.32 6.01 -1.68
N GLN A 167 12.34 5.60 -0.42
CA GLN A 167 13.57 5.54 0.34
C GLN A 167 14.37 4.30 -0.06
N MET A 168 15.52 4.52 -0.71
CA MET A 168 16.37 3.43 -1.20
C MET A 168 17.13 2.71 -0.08
N LYS A 169 17.46 3.40 1.02
CA LYS A 169 18.24 2.87 2.15
C LYS A 169 17.78 3.47 3.47
N THR A 170 18.16 2.82 4.57
CA THR A 170 17.98 3.37 5.92
C THR A 170 18.86 4.58 6.12
N GLU A 171 18.25 5.72 6.46
CA GLU A 171 18.95 6.89 6.96
C GLU A 171 18.69 7.03 8.46
N LEU A 172 19.70 7.48 9.21
CA LEU A 172 19.62 7.63 10.65
C LEU A 172 18.46 8.59 11.01
N GLY A 173 17.46 8.09 11.73
CA GLY A 173 16.30 8.87 12.16
C GLY A 173 15.11 8.88 11.19
N HIS A 174 15.21 8.25 10.02
CA HIS A 174 14.11 8.11 9.07
C HIS A 174 13.60 6.66 9.00
N LEU A 175 12.27 6.51 9.05
CA LEU A 175 11.63 5.21 8.84
C LEU A 175 11.68 4.86 7.36
N ILE A 176 12.39 3.77 7.05
CA ILE A 176 12.47 3.18 5.71
C ILE A 176 11.07 2.88 5.17
N ASP A 177 10.87 3.17 3.88
CA ASP A 177 9.69 2.69 3.16
C ASP A 177 9.68 1.16 3.11
N ARG A 178 8.52 0.57 3.36
CA ARG A 178 8.29 -0.87 3.23
C ARG A 178 7.23 -1.06 2.18
N PHE A 179 7.25 -2.19 1.50
CA PHE A 179 6.25 -2.47 0.47
C PHE A 179 5.71 -3.88 0.62
N MET A 180 4.44 -4.03 0.27
CA MET A 180 3.83 -5.31 -0.04
C MET A 180 3.74 -5.42 -1.55
N VAL A 181 4.16 -6.56 -2.07
CA VAL A 181 4.02 -6.93 -3.47
C VAL A 181 3.08 -8.12 -3.53
N PHE A 182 2.00 -8.01 -4.29
CA PHE A 182 1.06 -9.11 -4.51
C PHE A 182 1.17 -9.51 -5.98
N ASN A 183 1.70 -10.70 -6.24
CA ASN A 183 1.90 -11.19 -7.59
C ASN A 183 1.02 -12.43 -7.84
N ILE A 184 -0.12 -12.23 -8.50
CA ILE A 184 -1.09 -13.28 -8.84
C ILE A 184 -1.44 -14.11 -7.59
N GLY A 185 -1.82 -13.41 -6.53
CA GLY A 185 -2.17 -14.00 -5.24
C GLY A 185 -1.04 -14.49 -4.36
N ASN A 186 0.22 -14.21 -4.73
CA ASN A 186 1.37 -14.46 -3.87
C ASN A 186 1.82 -13.15 -3.21
N PRO A 187 1.64 -12.99 -1.89
CA PRO A 187 2.17 -11.84 -1.17
C PRO A 187 3.67 -12.00 -0.91
N GLU A 188 4.40 -10.91 -1.06
CA GLU A 188 5.81 -10.75 -0.69
C GLU A 188 5.99 -9.41 0.03
N TYR A 189 6.82 -9.38 1.06
CA TYR A 189 7.14 -8.16 1.81
C TYR A 189 8.59 -7.76 1.56
N VAL A 190 8.81 -6.49 1.23
CA VAL A 190 10.15 -5.93 0.97
C VAL A 190 10.45 -4.73 1.86
N CYS A 191 11.69 -4.63 2.33
CA CYS A 191 12.09 -3.77 3.44
C CYS A 191 12.63 -2.38 3.03
N ASN A 192 12.77 -2.08 1.73
CA ASN A 192 13.26 -0.81 1.21
C ASN A 192 13.09 -0.72 -0.33
N GLY A 193 13.37 0.46 -0.90
CA GLY A 193 13.33 0.68 -2.35
C GLY A 193 14.36 -0.13 -3.13
N ALA A 194 15.51 -0.51 -2.54
CA ALA A 194 16.51 -1.31 -3.25
C ALA A 194 16.06 -2.77 -3.44
N GLU A 195 15.43 -3.38 -2.44
CA GLU A 195 14.78 -4.69 -2.54
C GLU A 195 13.60 -4.64 -3.51
N LEU A 196 12.76 -3.60 -3.43
CA LEU A 196 11.67 -3.41 -4.39
C LEU A 196 12.19 -3.31 -5.83
N LYS A 197 13.30 -2.61 -6.05
CA LYS A 197 13.94 -2.54 -7.37
C LYS A 197 14.37 -3.91 -7.87
N GLN A 198 14.87 -4.79 -7.00
CA GLN A 198 15.22 -6.16 -7.40
C GLN A 198 13.98 -6.96 -7.82
N VAL A 199 12.85 -6.76 -7.15
CA VAL A 199 11.56 -7.34 -7.55
C VAL A 199 11.16 -6.85 -8.94
N TYR A 200 11.18 -5.53 -9.20
CA TYR A 200 10.90 -4.97 -10.53
C TYR A 200 11.85 -5.54 -11.59
N ASP A 201 13.16 -5.52 -11.34
CA ASP A 201 14.16 -6.04 -12.26
C ASP A 201 13.89 -7.53 -12.61
N SER A 202 13.42 -8.31 -11.64
CA SER A 202 13.14 -9.75 -11.81
C SER A 202 11.82 -10.07 -12.51
N LEU A 203 10.77 -9.30 -12.23
CA LEU A 203 9.41 -9.56 -12.73
C LEU A 203 9.08 -8.78 -14.01
N LEU A 204 9.54 -7.54 -14.09
CA LEU A 204 9.16 -6.56 -15.12
C LEU A 204 10.34 -6.13 -16.01
N GLY A 205 11.57 -6.41 -15.57
CA GLY A 205 12.79 -5.99 -16.24
C GLY A 205 13.26 -4.59 -15.80
N LYS A 206 14.53 -4.30 -16.08
CA LYS A 206 15.24 -3.11 -15.56
C LYS A 206 14.66 -1.77 -16.00
N SER A 207 13.99 -1.73 -17.16
CA SER A 207 13.39 -0.51 -17.70
C SER A 207 12.10 -0.11 -17.02
N ALA A 208 11.45 -1.02 -16.28
CA ALA A 208 10.18 -0.76 -15.61
C ALA A 208 10.33 0.02 -14.30
N TRP A 209 11.55 0.09 -13.74
CA TRP A 209 11.80 0.77 -12.47
C TRP A 209 11.73 2.31 -12.63
N PRO A 210 10.78 3.01 -11.98
CA PRO A 210 10.52 4.41 -12.27
C PRO A 210 11.31 5.40 -11.38
N TYR A 211 12.31 4.94 -10.63
CA TYR A 211 13.07 5.77 -9.68
C TYR A 211 14.57 5.86 -9.99
N ASP A 212 15.18 7.02 -9.78
CA ASP A 212 16.64 7.18 -9.91
C ASP A 212 17.38 6.47 -8.75
N GLU A 213 18.72 6.52 -8.75
CA GLU A 213 19.54 5.90 -7.69
C GLU A 213 19.28 6.50 -6.30
N GLY A 214 18.78 7.73 -6.24
CA GLY A 214 18.37 8.41 -5.01
C GLY A 214 16.91 8.17 -4.64
N GLY A 215 16.19 7.34 -5.39
CA GLY A 215 14.78 7.04 -5.14
C GLY A 215 13.82 8.13 -5.60
N ARG A 216 14.26 9.10 -6.42
CA ARG A 216 13.39 10.14 -6.97
C ARG A 216 12.70 9.62 -8.22
N HIS A 217 11.39 9.84 -8.28
CA HIS A 217 10.57 9.41 -9.41
C HIS A 217 10.99 10.14 -10.68
N HIS A 218 11.33 9.41 -11.74
CA HIS A 218 11.63 9.96 -13.05
C HIS A 218 10.54 9.56 -14.04
N ALA A 219 10.27 10.45 -14.99
CA ALA A 219 9.21 10.27 -15.98
C ALA A 219 9.58 9.21 -17.03
N ALA A 220 9.57 7.93 -16.67
CA ALA A 220 9.63 6.86 -17.65
C ALA A 220 8.21 6.30 -17.85
N ARG A 221 7.55 6.75 -18.92
CA ARG A 221 6.42 6.01 -19.50
C ARG A 221 7.01 4.83 -20.25
N THR A 222 7.02 3.66 -19.62
CA THR A 222 7.02 2.37 -20.32
C THR A 222 5.77 1.63 -19.91
#